data_AF-A0A1V5V994-F1
#
_entry.id   AF-A0A1V5V994-F1
#
_cell.length_a   1.000
_cell.length_b   1.000
_cell.length_c   1.000
_cell.angle_alpha   90.00
_cell.angle_beta   90.00
_cell.angle_gamma   90.00
#
_symmetry.space_group_name_H-M   'P 1'
#
loop_
_entity.id
_entity.type
_entity.pdbx_description
1 polymer ?
#
loop_
_entity_poly.entity_id
_entity_poly.type
_entity_poly.pdbx_seq_one_letter_code
_entity_poly.pdbx_strand_id
1 'polypeptide(L)'
;MADDRDRETLTYSSIRAFRNCRKMYDLRYNQHLAPIDEDSEAQALGTIFHGSMERWHRRDMAIPVGQAINAILEYIDGACPDRITDDRQKKIWHLARAMFLGYIKKYPSDAFDVVAVEKAFESEIVNPETDHSSRTFIMRGKVDGIIVKDGKHYLLEHKSAATIDGNYIDRLPMDFQIILYSDYIERFMNIRIAGILYNVVGKAQIKQGKGETVEEFQKRRAELIAKSKTGKTSAKQWVPESDEEFQERLAKKYSENDMFHREMLIISRENFDVLHSEIWELTQQLLLARRTGQWYMNTDYCFHYNRPCMYFPICRSGGNPLVIENRYRIVPPHSELDGAGDNLEPMFT
;
A
#
# COMPACT_ATOMS: atom_id res chain seq x y z
N MET A 1 14.16 13.72 -34.77
CA MET A 1 12.82 13.45 -34.20
C MET A 1 12.50 12.01 -34.53
N ALA A 2 12.98 11.10 -33.70
CA ALA A 2 12.69 9.67 -33.85
C ALA A 2 11.28 9.43 -33.28
N ASP A 3 10.52 8.61 -33.99
CA ASP A 3 9.14 8.23 -33.73
C ASP A 3 8.91 7.91 -32.24
N ASP A 4 8.21 8.82 -31.57
CA ASP A 4 7.84 8.71 -30.16
C ASP A 4 6.48 8.01 -30.11
N ARG A 5 6.52 6.67 -30.02
CA ARG A 5 5.44 5.81 -29.47
C ARG A 5 5.85 4.32 -29.54
N ASP A 6 5.78 3.67 -28.37
CA ASP A 6 5.95 2.23 -28.07
C ASP A 6 7.17 1.83 -27.22
N ARG A 7 7.70 2.75 -26.39
CA ARG A 7 8.48 2.32 -25.21
C ARG A 7 7.54 1.64 -24.22
N GLU A 8 7.93 0.48 -23.74
CA GLU A 8 7.20 -0.25 -22.73
C GLU A 8 7.37 0.39 -21.35
N THR A 9 6.30 0.42 -20.59
CA THR A 9 6.32 0.93 -19.22
C THR A 9 7.01 -0.04 -18.28
N LEU A 10 7.95 0.48 -17.48
CA LEU A 10 8.41 -0.16 -16.26
C LEU A 10 7.96 0.68 -15.06
N THR A 11 7.37 0.00 -14.07
CA THR A 11 7.07 0.57 -12.75
C THR A 11 7.91 -0.11 -11.68
N TYR A 12 8.06 0.51 -10.51
CA TYR A 12 8.70 -0.14 -9.36
C TYR A 12 8.07 -1.50 -9.04
N SER A 13 6.74 -1.60 -9.07
CA SER A 13 6.01 -2.85 -8.85
C SER A 13 6.42 -3.94 -9.85
N SER A 14 6.58 -3.58 -11.12
CA SER A 14 7.01 -4.52 -12.16
C SER A 14 8.45 -4.98 -11.98
N ILE A 15 9.36 -4.05 -11.66
CA ILE A 15 10.77 -4.37 -11.40
C ILE A 15 10.88 -5.26 -10.17
N ARG A 16 10.13 -4.96 -9.11
CA ARG A 16 10.06 -5.78 -7.90
C ARG A 16 9.53 -7.18 -8.20
N ALA A 17 8.48 -7.31 -9.03
CA ALA A 17 7.98 -8.62 -9.44
C ALA A 17 9.06 -9.44 -10.18
N PHE A 18 9.81 -8.81 -11.09
CA PHE A 18 10.92 -9.46 -11.81
C PHE A 18 12.04 -9.91 -10.87
N ARG A 19 12.47 -9.03 -9.96
CA ARG A 19 13.51 -9.31 -8.94
C ARG A 19 13.09 -10.45 -8.01
N ASN A 20 11.83 -10.47 -7.59
CA ASN A 20 11.31 -11.51 -6.72
C ASN A 20 11.23 -12.87 -7.43
N CYS A 21 10.64 -12.90 -8.62
CA CYS A 21 10.45 -14.13 -9.39
C CYS A 21 10.13 -13.80 -10.86
N ARG A 22 10.97 -14.25 -11.80
CA ARG A 22 10.72 -14.04 -13.24
C ARG A 22 9.39 -14.63 -13.70
N LYS A 23 8.98 -15.78 -13.15
CA LYS A 23 7.66 -16.35 -13.45
C LYS A 23 6.50 -15.47 -12.97
N MET A 24 6.65 -14.78 -11.83
CA MET A 24 5.65 -13.82 -11.35
C MET A 24 5.51 -12.64 -12.31
N TYR A 25 6.64 -12.11 -12.77
CA TYR A 25 6.63 -11.03 -13.77
C TYR A 25 5.91 -11.48 -15.06
N ASP A 26 6.26 -12.66 -15.57
CA ASP A 26 5.63 -13.22 -16.77
C ASP A 26 4.11 -13.34 -16.62
N LEU A 27 3.65 -13.93 -15.52
CA LEU A 27 2.22 -14.10 -15.27
C LEU A 27 1.49 -12.75 -15.11
N ARG A 28 2.05 -11.79 -14.36
CA ARG A 28 1.38 -10.50 -14.12
C ARG A 28 1.44 -9.55 -15.32
N TYR A 29 2.61 -9.37 -15.91
CA TYR A 29 2.90 -8.28 -16.85
C TYR A 29 2.94 -8.72 -18.31
N ASN A 30 3.30 -9.97 -18.64
CA ASN A 30 3.20 -10.46 -20.02
C ASN A 30 1.85 -11.14 -20.29
N GLN A 31 1.32 -11.88 -19.31
CA GLN A 31 0.06 -12.63 -19.44
C GLN A 31 -1.14 -11.92 -18.82
N HIS A 32 -0.93 -10.79 -18.15
CA HIS A 32 -1.98 -9.94 -17.59
C HIS A 32 -2.87 -10.64 -16.55
N LEU A 33 -2.34 -11.65 -15.83
CA LEU A 33 -3.10 -12.41 -14.86
C LEU A 33 -3.06 -11.75 -13.48
N ALA A 34 -4.24 -11.58 -12.89
CA ALA A 34 -4.47 -11.08 -11.55
C ALA A 34 -5.44 -12.02 -10.82
N PRO A 35 -5.21 -12.39 -9.54
CA PRO A 35 -6.17 -13.19 -8.78
C PRO A 35 -7.55 -12.52 -8.69
N ILE A 36 -8.62 -13.32 -8.62
CA ILE A 36 -9.99 -12.80 -8.47
C ILE A 36 -10.20 -12.23 -7.05
N ASP A 37 -9.71 -12.92 -6.01
CA ASP A 37 -9.85 -12.53 -4.59
C ASP A 37 -8.67 -11.66 -4.12
N GLU A 38 -8.41 -10.59 -4.85
CA GLU A 38 -7.09 -9.97 -4.91
C GLU A 38 -6.67 -9.24 -3.63
N ASP A 39 -7.61 -8.56 -2.96
CA ASP A 39 -7.20 -7.77 -1.81
C ASP A 39 -7.16 -8.65 -0.56
N SER A 40 -5.99 -8.78 0.04
CA SER A 40 -5.94 -9.09 1.47
C SER A 40 -6.62 -7.95 2.25
N GLU A 41 -7.19 -8.23 3.42
CA GLU A 41 -7.73 -7.18 4.30
C GLU A 41 -6.72 -6.03 4.53
N ALA A 42 -5.43 -6.37 4.62
CA ALA A 42 -4.36 -5.41 4.82
C ALA A 42 -4.13 -4.49 3.60
N GLN A 43 -4.31 -5.02 2.39
CA GLN A 43 -4.18 -4.24 1.16
C GLN A 43 -5.37 -3.32 0.96
N ALA A 44 -6.59 -3.83 1.11
CA ALA A 44 -7.81 -3.02 1.04
C ALA A 44 -7.79 -1.87 2.06
N LEU A 45 -7.39 -2.16 3.31
CA LEU A 45 -7.22 -1.14 4.33
C LEU A 45 -6.17 -0.09 3.95
N GLY A 46 -5.04 -0.53 3.40
CA GLY A 46 -3.99 0.36 2.90
C GLY A 46 -4.50 1.30 1.82
N THR A 47 -5.19 0.76 0.80
CA THR A 47 -5.79 1.54 -0.28
C THR A 47 -6.77 2.60 0.23
N ILE A 48 -7.68 2.22 1.15
CA ILE A 48 -8.64 3.17 1.73
C ILE A 48 -7.91 4.27 2.51
N PHE A 49 -6.90 3.90 3.31
CA PHE A 49 -6.13 4.88 4.07
C PHE A 49 -5.35 5.85 3.16
N HIS A 50 -4.67 5.37 2.12
CA HIS A 50 -4.01 6.24 1.14
C HIS A 50 -5.02 7.17 0.45
N GLY A 51 -6.18 6.66 0.03
CA GLY A 51 -7.24 7.48 -0.55
C GLY A 51 -7.82 8.53 0.42
N SER A 52 -7.85 8.24 1.72
CA SER A 52 -8.19 9.24 2.76
C SER A 52 -7.11 10.31 2.89
N MET A 53 -5.83 9.90 2.87
CA MET A 53 -4.68 10.80 2.97
C MET A 53 -4.54 11.71 1.75
N GLU A 54 -4.79 11.18 0.55
CA GLU A 54 -4.85 11.97 -0.69
C GLU A 54 -5.87 13.10 -0.57
N ARG A 55 -7.11 12.77 -0.19
CA ARG A 55 -8.19 13.75 -0.01
C ARG A 55 -7.88 14.76 1.09
N TRP A 56 -7.24 14.30 2.17
CA TRP A 56 -6.82 15.19 3.26
C TRP A 56 -5.78 16.20 2.78
N HIS A 57 -4.75 15.77 2.06
CA HIS A 57 -3.67 16.64 1.62
C HIS A 57 -4.02 17.49 0.39
N ARG A 58 -4.96 17.04 -0.46
CA ARG A 58 -5.49 17.82 -1.60
C ARG A 58 -6.63 18.77 -1.21
N ARG A 59 -7.10 18.74 0.04
CA ARG A 59 -8.27 19.53 0.45
C ARG A 59 -8.09 21.02 0.15
N ASP A 60 -9.17 21.67 -0.26
CA ASP A 60 -9.22 23.12 -0.31
C ASP A 60 -9.19 23.67 1.11
N MET A 61 -8.17 24.48 1.41
CA MET A 61 -7.97 25.09 2.73
C MET A 61 -9.05 26.13 3.08
N ALA A 62 -9.85 26.58 2.10
CA ALA A 62 -11.03 27.40 2.34
C ALA A 62 -12.22 26.59 2.92
N ILE A 63 -12.24 25.27 2.72
CA ILE A 63 -13.28 24.40 3.26
C ILE A 63 -13.04 24.20 4.77
N PRO A 64 -14.05 24.42 5.64
CA PRO A 64 -13.91 24.16 7.06
C PRO A 64 -13.45 22.73 7.35
N VAL A 65 -12.48 22.58 8.25
CA VAL A 65 -11.86 21.27 8.57
C VAL A 65 -12.90 20.19 8.90
N GLY A 66 -13.96 20.53 9.64
CA GLY A 66 -15.04 19.58 9.95
C GLY A 66 -15.79 19.07 8.71
N GLN A 67 -15.99 19.90 7.70
CA GLN A 67 -16.61 19.49 6.44
C GLN A 67 -15.68 18.58 5.62
N ALA A 68 -14.37 18.92 5.58
CA ALA A 68 -13.38 18.08 4.93
C ALA A 68 -13.27 16.68 5.58
N ILE A 69 -13.31 16.63 6.92
CA ILE A 69 -13.35 15.36 7.68
C ILE A 69 -14.58 14.54 7.28
N ASN A 70 -15.77 15.16 7.26
CA ASN A 70 -17.01 14.46 6.92
C ASN A 70 -16.97 13.88 5.50
N ALA A 71 -16.50 14.64 4.50
CA ALA A 71 -16.37 14.15 3.13
C ALA A 71 -15.41 12.95 3.01
N ILE A 72 -14.33 12.90 3.81
CA ILE A 72 -13.40 11.77 3.84
C ILE A 72 -14.03 10.56 4.55
N LEU A 73 -14.82 10.78 5.60
CA LEU A 73 -15.59 9.71 6.24
C LEU A 73 -16.63 9.11 5.29
N GLU A 74 -17.30 9.92 4.48
CA GLU A 74 -18.21 9.45 3.42
C GLU A 74 -17.48 8.60 2.38
N TYR A 75 -16.25 8.97 2.00
CA TYR A 75 -15.41 8.14 1.14
C TYR A 75 -15.09 6.78 1.78
N ILE A 76 -14.71 6.75 3.07
CA ILE A 76 -14.44 5.48 3.79
C ILE A 76 -15.71 4.62 3.86
N ASP A 77 -16.87 5.24 4.12
CA ASP A 77 -18.16 4.56 4.18
C ASP A 77 -18.54 3.96 2.81
N GLY A 78 -18.31 4.71 1.72
CA GLY A 78 -18.54 4.27 0.35
C GLY A 78 -17.57 3.19 -0.13
N ALA A 79 -16.35 3.11 0.43
CA ALA A 79 -15.39 2.06 0.13
C ALA A 79 -15.73 0.71 0.80
N CYS A 80 -16.67 0.70 1.74
CA CYS A 80 -17.16 -0.50 2.43
C CYS A 80 -18.70 -0.56 2.37
N PRO A 81 -19.29 -0.71 1.17
CA PRO A 81 -20.74 -0.65 0.96
C PRO A 81 -21.50 -1.76 1.68
N ASP A 82 -20.94 -2.97 1.75
CA ASP A 82 -21.60 -4.15 2.34
C ASP A 82 -21.19 -4.39 3.80
N ARG A 83 -20.61 -3.39 4.48
CA ARG A 83 -20.14 -3.49 5.89
C ARG A 83 -21.19 -3.95 6.91
N ILE A 84 -22.48 -3.93 6.56
CA ILE A 84 -23.56 -4.41 7.42
C ILE A 84 -23.64 -5.95 7.37
N THR A 85 -23.40 -6.54 6.20
CA THR A 85 -23.57 -7.97 5.93
C THR A 85 -22.26 -8.72 5.72
N ASP A 86 -21.16 -8.01 5.49
CA ASP A 86 -19.82 -8.56 5.31
C ASP A 86 -18.89 -8.16 6.49
N ASP A 87 -18.60 -9.13 7.36
CA ASP A 87 -17.68 -9.02 8.50
C ASP A 87 -16.31 -8.47 8.11
N ARG A 88 -15.83 -8.80 6.90
CA ARG A 88 -14.53 -8.35 6.38
C ARG A 88 -14.56 -6.86 6.09
N GLN A 89 -15.56 -6.40 5.34
CA GLN A 89 -15.74 -4.97 5.06
C GLN A 89 -16.01 -4.19 6.35
N LYS A 90 -16.80 -4.75 7.28
CA LYS A 90 -17.05 -4.15 8.59
C LYS A 90 -15.76 -3.89 9.36
N LYS A 91 -14.87 -4.88 9.42
CA LYS A 91 -13.57 -4.76 10.08
C LYS A 91 -12.68 -3.69 9.43
N ILE A 92 -12.60 -3.69 8.10
CA ILE A 92 -11.81 -2.70 7.34
C ILE A 92 -12.35 -1.29 7.58
N TRP A 93 -13.68 -1.12 7.50
CA TRP A 93 -14.39 0.12 7.76
C TRP A 93 -14.09 0.68 9.15
N HIS A 94 -14.21 -0.15 10.18
CA HIS A 94 -13.90 0.25 11.56
C HIS A 94 -12.47 0.78 11.69
N LEU A 95 -11.52 0.02 11.14
CA LEU A 95 -10.11 0.32 11.27
C LEU A 95 -9.71 1.55 10.46
N ALA A 96 -10.21 1.69 9.23
CA ALA A 96 -9.93 2.84 8.35
C ALA A 96 -10.42 4.16 8.98
N ARG A 97 -11.66 4.19 9.49
CA ARG A 97 -12.21 5.38 10.18
C ARG A 97 -11.35 5.76 11.38
N ALA A 98 -10.99 4.78 12.21
CA ALA A 98 -10.19 5.03 13.41
C ALA A 98 -8.76 5.46 13.08
N MET A 99 -8.12 4.90 12.05
CA MET A 99 -6.81 5.32 11.55
C MET A 99 -6.84 6.78 11.11
N PHE A 100 -7.81 7.16 10.28
CA PHE A 100 -7.94 8.52 9.77
C PHE A 100 -8.24 9.53 10.88
N LEU A 101 -9.23 9.24 11.74
CA LEU A 101 -9.60 10.12 12.86
C LEU A 101 -8.48 10.25 13.90
N GLY A 102 -7.77 9.15 14.17
CA GLY A 102 -6.58 9.17 15.03
C GLY A 102 -5.46 10.03 14.42
N TYR A 103 -5.25 9.91 13.11
CA TYR A 103 -4.22 10.65 12.40
C TYR A 103 -4.45 12.16 12.47
N ILE A 104 -5.64 12.64 12.13
CA ILE A 104 -5.96 14.08 12.17
C ILE A 104 -5.90 14.64 13.60
N LYS A 105 -6.18 13.82 14.61
CA LYS A 105 -6.06 14.21 16.02
C LYS A 105 -4.60 14.32 16.43
N LYS A 106 -3.74 13.42 15.96
CA LYS A 106 -2.29 13.41 16.21
C LYS A 106 -1.58 14.56 15.48
N TYR A 107 -2.00 14.84 14.24
CA TYR A 107 -1.43 15.86 13.36
C TYR A 107 -2.52 16.83 12.89
N PRO A 108 -2.99 17.73 13.76
CA PRO A 108 -4.07 18.68 13.43
C PRO A 108 -3.63 19.72 12.37
N SER A 109 -2.33 19.96 12.28
CA SER A 109 -1.69 20.76 11.22
C SER A 109 -0.35 20.13 10.83
N ASP A 110 0.07 20.43 9.60
CA ASP A 110 1.36 20.01 9.08
C ASP A 110 2.37 21.15 9.17
N ALA A 111 3.62 20.81 9.49
CA ALA A 111 4.75 21.74 9.50
C ALA A 111 5.50 21.73 8.15
N PHE A 112 4.75 21.56 7.07
CA PHE A 112 5.23 21.52 5.68
C PHE A 112 4.09 21.94 4.74
N ASP A 113 4.46 22.41 3.56
CA ASP A 113 3.53 22.75 2.50
C ASP A 113 3.41 21.59 1.52
N VAL A 114 2.19 21.29 1.08
CA VAL A 114 1.94 20.24 0.08
C VAL A 114 2.09 20.87 -1.31
N VAL A 115 3.00 20.31 -2.11
CA VAL A 115 3.27 20.75 -3.50
C VAL A 115 2.42 19.95 -4.49
N ALA A 116 2.39 18.64 -4.33
CA ALA A 116 1.61 17.75 -5.17
C ALA A 116 1.19 16.50 -4.39
N VAL A 117 0.08 15.88 -4.80
CA VAL A 117 -0.47 14.66 -4.19
C VAL A 117 -0.83 13.70 -5.32
N GLU A 118 -0.46 12.42 -5.17
CA GLU A 118 -0.62 11.37 -6.18
C GLU A 118 0.02 11.79 -7.53
N LYS A 119 1.23 12.37 -7.45
CA LYS A 119 1.92 12.92 -8.62
C LYS A 119 2.48 11.78 -9.46
N ALA A 120 1.90 11.60 -10.63
CA ALA A 120 2.44 10.70 -11.64
C ALA A 120 3.66 11.32 -12.32
N PHE A 121 4.56 10.45 -12.78
CA PHE A 121 5.73 10.84 -13.58
C PHE A 121 6.02 9.82 -14.67
N GLU A 122 6.69 10.32 -15.70
CA GLU A 122 7.28 9.52 -16.76
C GLU A 122 8.69 10.05 -17.01
N SER A 123 9.70 9.18 -17.05
CA SER A 123 11.06 9.62 -17.34
C SER A 123 11.93 8.51 -17.93
N GLU A 124 12.97 8.90 -18.64
CA GLU A 124 13.78 8.01 -19.45
C GLU A 124 14.69 7.13 -18.57
N ILE A 125 14.79 5.85 -18.93
CA ILE A 125 15.81 4.98 -18.35
C ILE A 125 17.09 5.19 -19.15
N VAL A 126 18.12 5.75 -18.52
CA VAL A 126 19.39 6.10 -19.18
C VAL A 126 20.44 5.03 -18.91
N ASN A 127 21.21 4.67 -19.93
CA ASN A 127 22.40 3.84 -19.76
C ASN A 127 23.49 4.66 -19.04
N PRO A 128 23.95 4.26 -17.84
CA PRO A 128 24.94 5.03 -17.09
C PRO A 128 26.32 5.10 -17.77
N GLU A 129 26.66 4.16 -18.67
CA GLU A 129 27.95 4.16 -19.38
C GLU A 129 27.97 5.06 -20.61
N THR A 130 26.83 5.17 -21.30
CA THR A 130 26.75 5.86 -22.61
C THR A 130 25.94 7.14 -22.57
N ASP A 131 25.22 7.41 -21.47
CA ASP A 131 24.26 8.51 -21.34
C ASP A 131 23.16 8.51 -22.42
N HIS A 132 22.87 7.34 -23.00
CA HIS A 132 21.82 7.20 -24.01
C HIS A 132 20.58 6.58 -23.38
N SER A 133 19.43 7.13 -23.74
CA SER A 133 18.13 6.65 -23.28
C SER A 133 17.79 5.27 -23.86
N SER A 134 17.12 4.47 -23.04
CA SER A 134 16.57 3.18 -23.45
C SER A 134 15.58 3.38 -24.59
N ARG A 135 15.78 2.61 -25.66
CA ARG A 135 14.87 2.57 -26.80
C ARG A 135 13.67 1.65 -26.59
N THR A 136 13.68 0.85 -25.52
CA THR A 136 12.66 -0.18 -25.27
C THR A 136 11.80 0.14 -24.06
N PHE A 137 12.35 0.78 -23.04
CA PHE A 137 11.66 0.97 -21.76
C PHE A 137 11.58 2.45 -21.38
N ILE A 138 10.52 2.78 -20.68
CA ILE A 138 10.32 4.07 -20.01
C ILE A 138 9.91 3.83 -18.57
N MET A 139 10.44 4.62 -17.64
CA MET A 139 10.05 4.54 -16.24
C MET A 139 8.77 5.34 -16.05
N ARG A 140 7.77 4.73 -15.44
CA ARG A 140 6.59 5.44 -14.93
C ARG A 140 6.34 5.08 -13.48
N GLY A 141 5.76 6.01 -12.75
CA GLY A 141 5.40 5.80 -11.37
C GLY A 141 4.48 6.89 -10.87
N LYS A 142 4.10 6.75 -9.60
CA LYS A 142 3.26 7.68 -8.88
C LYS A 142 3.77 7.78 -7.45
N VAL A 143 4.00 9.01 -6.99
CA VAL A 143 4.38 9.29 -5.60
C VAL A 143 3.16 9.75 -4.82
N ASP A 144 3.02 9.30 -3.56
CA ASP A 144 1.88 9.69 -2.71
C ASP A 144 1.80 11.22 -2.54
N GLY A 145 2.96 11.87 -2.36
CA GLY A 145 3.02 13.33 -2.39
C GLY A 145 4.43 13.92 -2.49
N ILE A 146 4.46 15.21 -2.76
CA ILE A 146 5.66 16.06 -2.73
C ILE A 146 5.35 17.21 -1.79
N ILE A 147 6.25 17.47 -0.85
CA ILE A 147 6.10 18.53 0.14
C ILE A 147 7.32 19.45 0.14
N VAL A 148 7.14 20.67 0.62
CA VAL A 148 8.23 21.60 0.96
C VAL A 148 8.29 21.78 2.46
N LYS A 149 9.48 21.58 3.02
CA LYS A 149 9.77 21.84 4.43
C LYS A 149 11.12 22.54 4.53
N ASP A 150 11.18 23.66 5.24
CA ASP A 150 12.39 24.47 5.42
C ASP A 150 13.07 24.82 4.07
N GLY A 151 12.26 25.13 3.05
CA GLY A 151 12.73 25.49 1.70
C GLY A 151 13.28 24.33 0.85
N LYS A 152 13.13 23.08 1.29
CA LYS A 152 13.59 21.88 0.58
C LYS A 152 12.41 20.99 0.21
N HIS A 153 12.49 20.32 -0.95
CA HIS A 153 11.48 19.36 -1.36
C HIS A 153 11.76 17.99 -0.75
N TYR A 154 10.70 17.28 -0.37
CA TYR A 154 10.74 15.90 0.09
C TYR A 154 9.61 15.12 -0.57
N LEU A 155 9.83 13.83 -0.80
CA LEU A 155 8.71 12.93 -1.06
C LEU A 155 7.96 12.68 0.25
N LEU A 156 6.63 12.67 0.19
CA LEU A 156 5.77 12.19 1.25
C LEU A 156 5.36 10.76 0.88
N GLU A 157 5.59 9.80 1.79
CA GLU A 157 5.24 8.39 1.58
C GLU A 157 4.37 7.92 2.74
N HIS A 158 3.17 7.42 2.44
CA HIS A 158 2.28 6.85 3.44
C HIS A 158 2.53 5.34 3.55
N LYS A 159 2.68 4.82 4.77
CA LYS A 159 2.81 3.37 5.01
C LYS A 159 1.91 2.91 6.13
N SER A 160 1.28 1.75 5.96
CA SER A 160 0.60 1.05 7.06
C SER A 160 1.40 -0.16 7.54
N ALA A 161 1.72 -0.20 8.83
CA ALA A 161 2.51 -1.26 9.44
C ALA A 161 1.67 -2.07 10.43
N ALA A 162 1.96 -3.36 10.61
CA ALA A 162 1.31 -4.14 11.67
C ALA A 162 1.74 -3.65 13.07
N THR A 163 2.99 -3.22 13.18
CA THR A 163 3.60 -2.65 14.38
C THR A 163 4.67 -1.65 13.94
N ILE A 164 4.83 -0.57 14.69
CA ILE A 164 5.89 0.43 14.48
C ILE A 164 6.91 0.22 15.61
N ASP A 165 7.95 -0.56 15.35
CA ASP A 165 9.06 -0.80 16.27
C ASP A 165 10.39 -0.32 15.66
N GLY A 166 11.47 -0.34 16.45
CA GLY A 166 12.79 0.08 15.96
C GLY A 166 13.24 -0.71 14.73
N ASN A 167 12.99 -2.03 14.71
CA ASN A 167 13.31 -2.89 13.57
C ASN A 167 12.59 -2.49 12.28
N TYR A 168 11.34 -2.00 12.38
CA TYR A 168 10.60 -1.48 11.24
C TYR A 168 11.23 -0.18 10.73
N ILE A 169 11.56 0.75 11.63
CA ILE A 169 12.17 2.04 11.27
C ILE A 169 13.55 1.87 10.65
N ASP A 170 14.39 0.98 11.21
CA ASP A 170 15.74 0.70 10.72
C ASP A 170 15.76 0.14 9.28
N ARG A 171 14.62 -0.38 8.79
CA ARG A 171 14.50 -0.89 7.43
C ARG A 171 14.08 0.15 6.41
N LEU A 172 13.51 1.28 6.83
CA LEU A 172 13.03 2.31 5.90
C LEU A 172 14.11 2.84 4.94
N PRO A 173 15.38 3.05 5.37
CA PRO A 173 16.43 3.47 4.44
C PRO A 173 16.76 2.47 3.33
N MET A 174 16.38 1.19 3.50
CA MET A 174 16.62 0.13 2.51
C MET A 174 15.52 0.04 1.44
N ASP A 175 14.48 0.88 1.52
CA ASP A 175 13.37 0.85 0.58
C ASP A 175 13.82 1.38 -0.79
N PHE A 176 14.05 0.47 -1.73
CA PHE A 176 14.50 0.80 -3.08
C PHE A 176 13.50 1.70 -3.84
N GLN A 177 12.20 1.64 -3.49
CA GLN A 177 11.15 2.41 -4.14
C GLN A 177 11.40 3.92 -4.05
N ILE A 178 11.74 4.39 -2.86
CA ILE A 178 11.85 5.82 -2.58
C ILE A 178 13.10 6.43 -3.20
N ILE A 179 14.20 5.68 -3.29
CA ILE A 179 15.42 6.12 -3.97
C ILE A 179 15.11 6.26 -5.46
N LEU A 180 14.45 5.26 -6.05
CA LEU A 180 14.01 5.28 -7.44
C LEU A 180 13.12 6.49 -7.71
N TYR A 181 12.01 6.63 -6.98
CA TYR A 181 11.07 7.72 -7.22
C TYR A 181 11.68 9.09 -6.98
N SER A 182 12.60 9.24 -6.04
CA SER A 182 13.28 10.52 -5.81
C SER A 182 14.08 10.95 -7.04
N ASP A 183 14.94 10.09 -7.59
CA ASP A 183 15.72 10.42 -8.79
C ASP A 183 14.83 10.70 -10.01
N TYR A 184 13.82 9.86 -10.27
CA TYR A 184 12.98 10.04 -11.45
C TYR A 184 12.05 11.28 -11.35
N ILE A 185 11.54 11.62 -10.16
CA ILE A 185 10.77 12.85 -9.95
C ILE A 185 11.65 14.10 -10.07
N GLU A 186 12.88 14.07 -9.56
CA GLU A 186 13.81 15.19 -9.73
C GLU A 186 14.00 15.55 -11.20
N ARG A 187 14.24 14.53 -12.04
CA ARG A 187 14.39 14.70 -13.49
C ARG A 187 13.11 15.19 -14.15
N PHE A 188 11.98 14.57 -13.81
CA PHE A 188 10.70 14.86 -14.44
C PHE A 188 10.19 16.28 -14.13
N MET A 189 10.36 16.73 -12.89
CA MET A 189 9.84 18.03 -12.43
C MET A 189 10.91 19.12 -12.37
N ASN A 190 12.17 18.79 -12.66
CA ASN A 190 13.32 19.68 -12.51
C ASN A 190 13.41 20.30 -11.09
N ILE A 191 13.20 19.47 -10.07
CA ILE A 191 13.30 19.85 -8.65
C ILE A 191 14.41 19.06 -7.96
N ARG A 192 14.80 19.49 -6.76
CA ARG A 192 15.73 18.75 -5.91
C ARG A 192 15.04 18.18 -4.68
N ILE A 193 14.93 16.85 -4.61
CA ILE A 193 14.45 16.08 -3.47
C ILE A 193 15.59 15.89 -2.45
N ALA A 194 15.42 16.48 -1.28
CA ALA A 194 16.38 16.36 -0.17
C ALA A 194 16.22 15.03 0.59
N GLY A 195 15.04 14.42 0.56
CA GLY A 195 14.73 13.25 1.35
C GLY A 195 13.29 12.78 1.24
N ILE A 196 12.87 11.95 2.19
CA ILE A 196 11.53 11.37 2.28
C ILE A 196 10.98 11.55 3.69
N LEU A 197 9.76 12.05 3.77
CA LEU A 197 8.95 12.02 4.97
C LEU A 197 8.06 10.78 4.92
N TYR A 198 8.45 9.74 5.65
CA TYR A 198 7.58 8.61 5.90
C TYR A 198 6.52 9.00 6.90
N ASN A 199 5.26 8.76 6.54
CA ASN A 199 4.12 8.88 7.42
C ASN A 199 3.55 7.48 7.69
N VAL A 200 3.92 6.90 8.83
CA VAL A 200 3.63 5.52 9.19
C VAL A 200 2.46 5.46 10.16
N VAL A 201 1.46 4.66 9.82
CA VAL A 201 0.31 4.34 10.68
C VAL A 201 0.32 2.87 11.08
N GLY A 202 0.13 2.60 12.37
CA GLY A 202 0.01 1.26 12.93
C GLY A 202 -1.38 0.68 12.68
N LYS A 203 -1.47 -0.62 12.40
CA LYS A 203 -2.74 -1.34 12.27
C LYS A 203 -3.12 -1.95 13.61
N ALA A 204 -4.13 -1.39 14.28
CA ALA A 204 -4.61 -1.93 15.55
C ALA A 204 -5.04 -3.41 15.38
N GLN A 205 -4.60 -4.26 16.31
CA GLN A 205 -4.89 -5.71 16.29
C GLN A 205 -6.06 -6.10 17.21
N ILE A 206 -6.76 -5.12 17.78
CA ILE A 206 -7.94 -5.37 18.62
C ILE A 206 -9.12 -5.83 17.77
N LYS A 207 -9.97 -6.70 18.32
CA LYS A 207 -11.14 -7.26 17.65
C LYS A 207 -12.41 -6.79 18.35
N GLN A 208 -13.48 -6.62 17.57
CA GLN A 208 -14.82 -6.39 18.09
C GLN A 208 -15.28 -7.63 18.87
N GLY A 209 -15.83 -7.43 20.05
CA GLY A 209 -16.37 -8.51 20.88
C GLY A 209 -17.62 -9.12 20.24
N LYS A 210 -17.57 -10.40 19.86
CA LYS A 210 -18.70 -11.09 19.22
C LYS A 210 -19.84 -11.48 20.18
N GLY A 211 -19.65 -11.30 21.49
CA GLY A 211 -20.55 -11.86 22.50
C GLY A 211 -20.51 -13.38 22.51
N GLU A 212 -21.59 -14.01 22.97
CA GLU A 212 -21.78 -15.47 22.88
C GLU A 212 -23.21 -15.80 22.40
N THR A 213 -23.35 -16.94 21.74
CA THR A 213 -24.65 -17.50 21.35
C THR A 213 -25.44 -17.99 22.57
N VAL A 214 -26.75 -18.22 22.40
CA VAL A 214 -27.60 -18.74 23.48
C VAL A 214 -27.14 -20.14 23.90
N GLU A 215 -26.72 -20.97 22.95
CA GLU A 215 -26.20 -22.32 23.18
C GLU A 215 -24.87 -22.29 23.95
N GLU A 216 -23.94 -21.41 23.56
CA GLU A 216 -22.68 -21.21 24.28
C GLU A 216 -22.93 -20.73 25.72
N PHE A 217 -23.86 -19.79 25.89
CA PHE A 217 -24.27 -19.31 27.21
C PHE A 217 -24.87 -20.44 28.06
N GLN A 218 -25.78 -21.24 27.51
CA GLN A 218 -26.41 -22.37 28.20
C GLN A 218 -25.37 -23.38 28.67
N LYS A 219 -24.43 -23.74 27.80
CA LYS A 219 -23.31 -24.65 28.13
C LYS A 219 -22.45 -24.09 29.25
N ARG A 220 -21.99 -22.84 29.11
CA ARG A 220 -21.17 -22.14 30.13
C ARG A 220 -21.91 -22.04 31.46
N ARG A 221 -23.21 -21.73 31.43
CA ARG A 221 -24.06 -21.63 32.61
C ARG A 221 -24.19 -22.98 33.33
N ALA A 222 -24.39 -24.07 32.59
CA ALA A 222 -24.45 -25.42 33.16
C ALA A 222 -23.11 -25.82 33.84
N GLU A 223 -21.98 -25.53 33.19
CA GLU A 223 -20.64 -25.77 33.77
C GLU A 223 -20.41 -24.98 35.06
N LEU A 224 -20.88 -23.72 35.11
CA LEU A 224 -20.79 -22.89 36.32
C LEU A 224 -21.69 -23.41 37.45
N ILE A 225 -22.89 -23.89 37.13
CA ILE A 225 -23.80 -24.50 38.10
C ILE A 225 -23.17 -25.77 38.68
N ALA A 226 -22.59 -26.63 37.84
CA ALA A 226 -21.94 -27.87 38.28
C ALA A 226 -20.75 -27.63 39.24
N LYS A 227 -20.03 -26.51 39.06
CA LYS A 227 -18.93 -26.10 39.94
C LYS A 227 -19.39 -25.32 41.18
N SER A 228 -20.66 -24.94 41.27
CA SER A 228 -21.20 -24.10 42.35
C SER A 228 -21.61 -24.96 43.55
N LYS A 229 -21.05 -24.65 44.72
CA LYS A 229 -21.45 -25.29 46.00
C LYS A 229 -22.93 -25.05 46.35
N THR A 230 -23.54 -23.98 45.82
CA THR A 230 -24.95 -23.62 46.06
C THR A 230 -25.87 -24.02 44.90
N GLY A 231 -25.34 -24.60 43.82
CA GLY A 231 -26.09 -24.94 42.61
C GLY A 231 -26.66 -23.73 41.85
N LYS A 232 -26.22 -22.51 42.17
CA LYS A 232 -26.70 -21.26 41.54
C LYS A 232 -25.55 -20.52 40.88
N THR A 233 -25.88 -19.73 39.84
CA THR A 233 -24.99 -18.82 39.14
C THR A 233 -25.71 -17.51 38.81
N SER A 234 -25.01 -16.38 38.93
CA SER A 234 -25.46 -15.04 38.54
C SER A 234 -24.91 -14.62 37.17
N ALA A 235 -24.27 -15.54 36.45
CA ALA A 235 -23.69 -15.27 35.14
C ALA A 235 -24.76 -14.83 34.14
N LYS A 236 -24.51 -13.70 33.49
CA LYS A 236 -25.32 -13.18 32.39
C LYS A 236 -24.70 -13.58 31.05
N GLN A 237 -25.54 -13.61 30.01
CA GLN A 237 -25.07 -13.79 28.65
C GLN A 237 -24.16 -12.63 28.25
N TRP A 238 -23.08 -12.92 27.56
CA TRP A 238 -22.21 -11.92 26.96
C TRP A 238 -22.87 -11.36 25.70
N VAL A 239 -23.10 -10.05 25.71
CA VAL A 239 -23.69 -9.32 24.59
C VAL A 239 -22.57 -8.93 23.62
N PRO A 240 -22.81 -8.97 22.29
CA PRO A 240 -21.87 -8.43 21.32
C PRO A 240 -21.57 -6.95 21.60
N GLU A 241 -20.31 -6.56 21.41
CA GLU A 241 -19.85 -5.17 21.50
C GLU A 241 -20.49 -4.37 20.35
N SER A 242 -21.09 -3.22 20.67
CA SER A 242 -21.69 -2.36 19.64
C SER A 242 -20.61 -1.75 18.73
N ASP A 243 -21.03 -1.26 17.56
CA ASP A 243 -20.10 -0.61 16.63
C ASP A 243 -19.54 0.69 17.24
N GLU A 244 -20.36 1.42 17.99
CA GLU A 244 -19.98 2.62 18.74
C GLU A 244 -18.97 2.31 19.84
N GLU A 245 -19.23 1.30 20.68
CA GLU A 245 -18.30 0.87 21.74
C GLU A 245 -16.95 0.45 21.16
N PHE A 246 -16.97 -0.27 20.03
CA PHE A 246 -15.74 -0.70 19.38
C PHE A 246 -14.97 0.47 18.76
N GLN A 247 -15.67 1.43 18.14
CA GLN A 247 -15.06 2.67 17.63
C GLN A 247 -14.42 3.49 18.75
N GLU A 248 -15.04 3.60 19.93
CA GLU A 248 -14.46 4.28 21.09
C GLU A 248 -13.18 3.60 21.57
N ARG A 249 -13.16 2.27 21.63
CA ARG A 249 -11.97 1.48 21.96
C ARG A 249 -10.85 1.65 20.93
N LEU A 250 -11.19 1.66 19.64
CA LEU A 250 -10.24 1.96 18.58
C LEU A 250 -9.69 3.39 18.71
N ALA A 251 -10.55 4.38 18.94
CA ALA A 251 -10.12 5.77 19.13
C ALA A 251 -9.18 5.93 20.33
N LYS A 252 -9.42 5.18 21.42
CA LYS A 252 -8.48 5.09 22.55
C LYS A 252 -7.15 4.47 22.12
N LYS A 253 -7.16 3.35 21.39
CA LYS A 253 -5.93 2.71 20.90
C LYS A 253 -5.13 3.67 19.99
N TYR A 254 -5.76 4.36 19.05
CA TYR A 254 -5.10 5.33 18.17
C TYR A 254 -4.65 6.62 18.88
N SER A 255 -5.00 6.82 20.15
CA SER A 255 -4.40 7.89 20.96
C SER A 255 -3.04 7.53 21.56
N GLU A 256 -2.63 6.26 21.47
CA GLU A 256 -1.33 5.77 21.94
C GLU A 256 -0.20 6.25 21.01
N ASN A 257 0.99 6.48 21.58
CA ASN A 257 2.12 7.08 20.85
C ASN A 257 2.73 6.17 19.78
N ASP A 258 2.55 4.86 19.86
CA ASP A 258 3.10 3.84 18.97
C ASP A 258 2.26 3.63 17.70
N MET A 259 1.12 4.32 17.57
CA MET A 259 0.20 4.16 16.44
C MET A 259 0.51 5.06 15.25
N PHE A 260 1.29 6.12 15.47
CA PHE A 260 1.65 7.08 14.43
C PHE A 260 3.11 7.50 14.58
N HIS A 261 3.87 7.40 13.49
CA HIS A 261 5.26 7.82 13.45
C HIS A 261 5.55 8.55 12.14
N ARG A 262 6.28 9.67 12.24
CA ARG A 262 6.82 10.37 11.08
C ARG A 262 8.33 10.26 11.12
N GLU A 263 8.92 9.65 10.09
CA GLU A 263 10.37 9.50 9.97
C GLU A 263 10.88 10.34 8.80
N MET A 264 11.91 11.15 9.05
CA MET A 264 12.53 11.98 8.02
C MET A 264 13.86 11.34 7.61
N LEU A 265 13.90 10.79 6.40
CA LEU A 265 15.12 10.24 5.83
C LEU A 265 15.75 11.23 4.85
N ILE A 266 17.07 11.35 4.90
CA ILE A 266 17.86 12.12 3.94
C ILE A 266 18.46 11.14 2.93
N ILE A 267 18.39 11.48 1.64
CA ILE A 267 18.94 10.63 0.57
C ILE A 267 20.38 11.04 0.27
N SER A 268 21.29 10.08 0.31
CA SER A 268 22.64 10.24 -0.24
C SER A 268 22.59 10.20 -1.77
N ARG A 269 23.33 11.11 -2.41
CA ARG A 269 23.40 11.19 -3.89
C ARG A 269 24.14 10.00 -4.51
N GLU A 270 25.06 9.41 -3.78
CA GLU A 270 25.78 8.19 -4.20
C GLU A 270 24.81 7.02 -4.45
N ASN A 271 23.63 7.03 -3.81
CA ASN A 271 22.60 6.01 -4.06
C ASN A 271 22.03 6.08 -5.47
N PHE A 272 22.11 7.23 -6.16
CA PHE A 272 21.56 7.39 -7.51
C PHE A 272 22.43 6.71 -8.57
N ASP A 273 23.76 6.77 -8.44
CA ASP A 273 24.67 6.10 -9.38
C ASP A 273 24.51 4.57 -9.33
N VAL A 274 24.36 4.03 -8.11
CA VAL A 274 24.07 2.61 -7.89
C VAL A 274 22.70 2.26 -8.46
N LEU A 275 21.68 3.07 -8.18
CA LEU A 275 20.33 2.90 -8.72
C LEU A 275 20.32 2.81 -10.24
N HIS A 276 20.98 3.73 -10.96
CA HIS A 276 20.97 3.72 -12.43
C HIS A 276 21.62 2.47 -13.00
N SER A 277 22.72 2.03 -12.40
CA SER A 277 23.39 0.79 -12.77
C SER A 277 22.49 -0.43 -12.57
N GLU A 278 21.85 -0.54 -11.40
CA GLU A 278 20.93 -1.63 -11.10
C GLU A 278 19.70 -1.64 -12.03
N ILE A 279 19.08 -0.48 -12.26
CA ILE A 279 17.92 -0.37 -13.15
C ILE A 279 18.30 -0.74 -14.57
N TRP A 280 19.42 -0.24 -15.08
CA TRP A 280 19.90 -0.58 -16.41
C TRP A 280 20.16 -2.07 -16.55
N GLU A 281 20.86 -2.68 -15.60
CA GLU A 281 21.11 -4.13 -15.60
C GLU A 281 19.79 -4.94 -15.62
N LEU A 282 18.82 -4.56 -14.78
CA LEU A 282 17.51 -5.20 -14.74
C LEU A 282 16.78 -5.12 -16.09
N THR A 283 16.90 -3.99 -16.82
CA THR A 283 16.34 -3.91 -18.18
C THR A 283 17.01 -4.90 -19.13
N GLN A 284 18.33 -5.07 -19.05
CA GLN A 284 19.05 -6.02 -19.90
C GLN A 284 18.68 -7.47 -19.58
N GLN A 285 18.54 -7.81 -18.29
CA GLN A 285 18.09 -9.13 -17.85
C GLN A 285 16.66 -9.42 -18.31
N LEU A 286 15.77 -8.42 -18.27
CA LEU A 286 14.40 -8.55 -18.76
C LEU A 286 14.35 -8.82 -20.27
N LEU A 287 15.13 -8.08 -21.06
CA LEU A 287 15.27 -8.32 -22.50
C LEU A 287 15.80 -9.72 -22.80
N LEU A 288 16.78 -10.19 -22.01
CA LEU A 288 17.29 -11.56 -22.15
C LEU A 288 16.22 -12.61 -21.85
N ALA A 289 15.44 -12.44 -20.78
CA ALA A 289 14.35 -13.34 -20.43
C ALA A 289 13.30 -13.43 -21.55
N ARG A 290 12.98 -12.30 -22.19
CA ARG A 290 12.08 -12.25 -23.35
C ARG A 290 12.63 -12.97 -24.57
N ARG A 291 13.87 -12.66 -24.95
CA ARG A 291 14.51 -13.28 -26.13
C ARG A 291 14.61 -14.80 -26.00
N THR A 292 14.81 -15.29 -24.78
CA THR A 292 15.00 -16.72 -24.50
C THR A 292 13.71 -17.44 -24.09
N GLY A 293 12.65 -16.71 -23.76
CA GLY A 293 11.42 -17.25 -23.17
C GLY A 293 11.62 -17.84 -21.77
N GLN A 294 12.74 -17.57 -21.09
CA GLN A 294 13.11 -18.19 -19.81
C GLN A 294 12.55 -17.40 -18.63
N TRP A 295 11.39 -17.84 -18.14
CA TRP A 295 10.68 -17.26 -16.98
C TRP A 295 10.66 -18.24 -15.81
N TYR A 296 11.84 -18.53 -15.25
CA TYR A 296 11.96 -19.49 -14.16
C TYR A 296 11.35 -19.00 -12.84
N MET A 297 11.02 -19.96 -11.99
CA MET A 297 10.52 -19.70 -10.63
C MET A 297 11.68 -19.40 -9.68
N ASN A 298 11.45 -18.48 -8.75
CA ASN A 298 12.25 -18.40 -7.53
C ASN A 298 11.50 -19.14 -6.41
N THR A 299 11.90 -20.39 -6.14
CA THR A 299 11.21 -21.26 -5.18
C THR A 299 11.31 -20.77 -3.75
N ASP A 300 12.38 -20.06 -3.39
CA ASP A 300 12.56 -19.50 -2.04
C ASP A 300 11.57 -18.36 -1.77
N TYR A 301 11.19 -17.62 -2.81
CA TYR A 301 10.19 -16.56 -2.70
C TYR A 301 8.74 -17.09 -2.66
N CYS A 302 8.51 -18.36 -3.05
CA CYS A 302 7.15 -18.91 -3.16
C CYS A 302 6.33 -18.87 -1.85
N PHE A 303 6.99 -18.86 -0.69
CA PHE A 303 6.35 -18.83 0.63
C PHE A 303 6.84 -17.67 1.50
N HIS A 304 7.27 -16.57 0.87
CA HIS A 304 7.76 -15.41 1.59
C HIS A 304 6.72 -14.89 2.61
N TYR A 305 7.18 -14.48 3.79
CA TYR A 305 6.34 -14.12 4.95
C TYR A 305 5.36 -15.21 5.40
N ASN A 306 5.70 -16.49 5.22
CA ASN A 306 4.84 -17.64 5.54
C ASN A 306 3.48 -17.59 4.83
N ARG A 307 3.43 -16.98 3.64
CA ARG A 307 2.24 -16.91 2.79
C ARG A 307 2.57 -17.43 1.40
N PRO A 308 1.73 -18.29 0.80
CA PRO A 308 1.95 -18.71 -0.57
C PRO A 308 1.85 -17.50 -1.51
N CYS A 309 2.77 -17.42 -2.46
CA CYS A 309 2.72 -16.47 -3.58
C CYS A 309 1.35 -16.55 -4.27
N MET A 310 0.81 -15.40 -4.67
CA MET A 310 -0.49 -15.30 -5.35
C MET A 310 -0.57 -16.14 -6.65
N TYR A 311 0.56 -16.44 -7.28
CA TYR A 311 0.66 -17.29 -8.48
C TYR A 311 1.06 -18.75 -8.18
N PHE A 312 1.28 -19.10 -6.91
CA PHE A 312 1.62 -20.47 -6.52
C PHE A 312 0.61 -21.52 -7.04
N PRO A 313 -0.72 -21.29 -7.06
CA PRO A 313 -1.68 -22.22 -7.66
C PRO A 313 -1.39 -22.53 -9.14
N ILE A 314 -1.00 -21.54 -9.96
CA ILE A 314 -0.64 -21.74 -11.37
C ILE A 314 0.67 -22.52 -11.46
N CYS A 315 1.70 -22.09 -10.72
CA CYS A 315 3.02 -22.72 -10.75
C CYS A 315 2.98 -24.19 -10.33
N ARG A 316 2.31 -24.51 -9.21
CA ARG A 316 2.23 -25.89 -8.69
C ARG A 316 1.41 -26.83 -9.58
N SER A 317 0.49 -26.29 -10.38
CA SER A 317 -0.38 -27.07 -11.27
C SER A 317 0.18 -27.24 -12.68
N GLY A 318 1.39 -26.73 -12.94
CA GLY A 318 2.00 -26.76 -14.27
C GLY A 318 1.25 -25.90 -15.30
N GLY A 319 0.55 -24.85 -14.86
CA GLY A 319 -0.20 -23.97 -15.75
C GLY A 319 -1.56 -24.52 -16.19
N ASN A 320 -2.24 -25.30 -15.33
CA ASN A 320 -3.55 -25.86 -15.64
C ASN A 320 -4.57 -24.75 -15.98
N PRO A 321 -5.20 -24.76 -17.18
CA PRO A 321 -6.16 -23.74 -17.60
C PRO A 321 -7.34 -23.58 -16.64
N LEU A 322 -7.84 -24.67 -16.05
CA LEU A 322 -8.94 -24.61 -15.08
C LEU A 322 -8.54 -23.86 -13.81
N VAL A 323 -7.28 -23.90 -13.40
CA VAL A 323 -6.81 -23.12 -12.25
C VAL A 323 -6.77 -21.63 -12.60
N ILE A 324 -6.36 -21.30 -13.83
CA ILE A 324 -6.31 -19.92 -14.33
C ILE A 324 -7.73 -19.35 -14.41
N GLU A 325 -8.63 -20.03 -15.12
CA GLU A 325 -10.01 -19.59 -15.36
C GLU A 325 -10.83 -19.41 -14.07
N ASN A 326 -10.63 -20.27 -13.07
CA ASN A 326 -11.42 -20.22 -11.83
C ASN A 326 -10.84 -19.29 -10.75
N ARG A 327 -9.58 -18.85 -10.87
CA ARG A 327 -8.90 -18.10 -9.78
C ARG A 327 -8.28 -16.80 -10.23
N TYR A 328 -8.17 -16.55 -11.52
CA TYR A 328 -7.53 -15.37 -12.07
C TYR A 328 -8.41 -14.73 -13.15
N ARG A 329 -8.20 -13.43 -13.33
CA ARG A 329 -8.82 -12.58 -14.32
C ARG A 329 -7.74 -11.87 -15.12
N ILE A 330 -8.09 -11.42 -16.31
CA ILE A 330 -7.23 -10.58 -17.13
C ILE A 330 -7.38 -9.13 -16.67
N VAL A 331 -6.27 -8.52 -16.23
CA VAL A 331 -6.21 -7.12 -15.80
C VAL A 331 -5.06 -6.44 -16.53
N PRO A 332 -5.28 -5.26 -17.15
CA PRO A 332 -4.23 -4.51 -17.82
C PRO A 332 -2.94 -4.40 -16.98
N PRO A 333 -1.76 -4.44 -17.61
CA PRO A 333 -0.53 -4.21 -16.89
C PRO A 333 -0.52 -2.76 -16.38
N HIS A 334 0.13 -2.53 -15.24
CA HIS A 334 0.30 -1.20 -14.64
C HIS A 334 -0.99 -0.46 -14.27
N SER A 335 -2.05 -1.17 -13.86
CA SER A 335 -3.30 -0.56 -13.37
C SER A 335 -3.09 0.39 -12.18
N GLU A 336 -1.96 0.29 -11.47
CA GLU A 336 -1.56 1.27 -10.45
C GLU A 336 -1.35 2.71 -10.99
N LEU A 337 -1.21 2.86 -12.31
CA LEU A 337 -1.08 4.15 -12.99
C LEU A 337 -2.42 4.67 -13.54
N ASP A 338 -3.53 3.95 -13.37
CA ASP A 338 -4.84 4.40 -13.86
C ASP A 338 -5.22 5.74 -13.19
N GLY A 339 -5.73 6.68 -13.97
CA GLY A 339 -6.04 8.05 -13.53
C GLY A 339 -4.83 9.01 -13.45
N ALA A 340 -3.62 8.55 -13.77
CA ALA A 340 -2.41 9.38 -13.82
C ALA A 340 -2.35 10.37 -15.00
N GLY A 341 -3.13 10.13 -16.06
CA GLY A 341 -3.08 10.90 -17.31
C GLY A 341 -3.37 12.40 -17.14
N ASP A 342 -4.17 12.76 -16.12
CA ASP A 342 -4.57 14.15 -15.87
C ASP A 342 -3.50 14.97 -15.11
N ASN A 343 -2.38 14.36 -14.68
CA ASN A 343 -1.38 15.00 -13.81
C ASN A 343 0.07 14.88 -14.32
N LEU A 344 0.30 14.67 -15.62
CA LEU A 344 1.64 14.51 -16.22
C LEU A 344 2.35 15.84 -16.56
N GLU A 345 1.80 17.00 -16.19
CA GLU A 345 2.48 18.27 -16.50
C GLU A 345 3.71 18.48 -15.60
N PRO A 346 4.90 18.76 -16.16
CA PRO A 346 6.05 19.19 -15.36
C PRO A 346 5.72 20.55 -14.73
N MET A 347 5.91 20.69 -13.42
CA MET A 347 5.57 21.93 -12.71
C MET A 347 6.50 23.11 -13.07
N PHE A 348 7.66 22.83 -13.66
CA PHE A 348 8.61 23.83 -14.12
C PHE A 348 9.20 23.38 -15.46
N THR A 349 8.88 24.11 -16.53
CA THR A 349 9.57 24.03 -17.84
C THR A 349 10.68 25.04 -17.94
#